data_AF-A0A077MFV6-F1
#
_entry.id   AF-A0A077MFV6-F1
#
_cell.length_a   1.000
_cell.length_b   1.000
_cell.length_c   1.000
_cell.angle_alpha   90.00
_cell.angle_beta   90.00
_cell.angle_gamma   90.00
#
_symmetry.space_group_name_H-M   'P 1'
#
loop_
_entity.id
_entity.type
_entity.pdbx_description
1 polymer ?
#
loop_
_entity_poly.entity_id
_entity_poly.type
_entity_poly.pdbx_seq_one_letter_code
_entity_poly.pdbx_strand_id
1 'polypeptide(L)'
;MGGMSTTRLDPARVHQTVERLAERIHARFPERGLNRVAAELAQISADVGSSGPGLRRRLLATSWFARIVGAIVMIATAVLLVVTIRDAIQHGPDQSFEWVPLIESLINDLVFAGIALFFLMALPERIQRRELLATLHRLRSLAHIVDMHQLTKDPERLRPDFVRTTKSAEPGLDRDELEHYLDYCSELLSLIGKVAALCAEESEDAVVLDTITGIETMTTDMAGKIWQKISLLPD
;
A
#
# COMPACT_ATOMS: atom_id res chain seq x y z
N MET A 1 8.84 26.02 15.62
CA MET A 1 9.49 24.71 15.75
C MET A 1 8.44 23.73 16.26
N GLY A 2 7.84 22.95 15.36
CA GLY A 2 6.79 21.99 15.72
C GLY A 2 7.37 20.86 16.58
N GLY A 3 6.71 20.55 17.69
CA GLY A 3 7.13 19.53 18.65
C GLY A 3 7.29 18.17 17.97
N MET A 4 8.44 17.54 18.19
CA MET A 4 8.72 16.21 17.65
C MET A 4 7.89 15.18 18.41
N SER A 5 6.91 14.58 17.75
CA SER A 5 6.31 13.34 18.22
C SER A 5 7.34 12.23 18.01
N THR A 6 7.87 11.64 19.08
CA THR A 6 8.81 10.50 19.01
C THR A 6 8.11 9.17 18.68
N THR A 7 6.78 9.17 18.60
CA THR A 7 5.95 7.96 18.48
C THR A 7 5.44 7.71 17.06
N ARG A 8 5.72 8.60 16.09
CA ARG A 8 5.21 8.47 14.71
C ARG A 8 6.25 8.87 13.66
N LEU A 9 6.23 8.19 12.53
CA LEU A 9 7.00 8.57 11.35
C LEU A 9 6.41 9.84 10.72
N ASP A 10 7.27 10.80 10.38
CA ASP A 10 6.88 12.05 9.73
C ASP A 10 7.00 11.88 8.19
N PRO A 11 5.86 11.87 7.45
CA PRO A 11 5.88 11.68 6.00
C PRO A 11 6.74 12.71 5.27
N ALA A 12 6.77 13.96 5.73
CA ALA A 12 7.52 15.04 5.09
C ALA A 12 9.04 14.83 5.22
N ARG A 13 9.49 14.34 6.38
CA ARG A 13 10.92 14.02 6.60
C ARG A 13 11.36 12.80 5.80
N VAL A 14 10.51 11.78 5.72
CA VAL A 14 10.81 10.59 4.90
C VAL A 14 10.93 11.01 3.44
N HIS A 15 9.97 11.78 2.92
CA HIS A 15 10.02 12.30 1.55
C HIS A 15 11.28 13.12 1.29
N GLN A 16 11.62 14.07 2.18
CA GLN A 16 12.86 14.85 2.06
C GLN A 16 14.13 13.97 2.05
N THR A 17 14.13 12.86 2.79
CA THR A 17 15.26 11.92 2.81
C THR A 17 15.37 11.18 1.47
N VAL A 18 14.23 10.81 0.88
CA VAL A 18 14.18 10.21 -0.47
C VAL A 18 14.70 11.18 -1.53
N GLU A 19 14.29 12.45 -1.50
CA GLU A 19 14.77 13.47 -2.44
C GLU A 19 16.29 13.65 -2.35
N ARG A 20 16.83 13.78 -1.13
CA ARG A 20 18.29 13.88 -0.92
C ARG A 20 19.04 12.67 -1.44
N LEU A 21 18.48 11.46 -1.29
CA LEU A 21 19.09 10.26 -1.87
C LEU A 21 19.06 10.31 -3.40
N ALA A 22 17.94 10.72 -4.00
CA ALA A 22 17.83 10.86 -5.45
C ALA A 22 18.85 11.86 -6.01
N GLU A 23 19.05 13.00 -5.33
CA GLU A 23 20.08 13.99 -5.68
C GLU A 23 21.49 13.40 -5.61
N ARG A 24 21.81 12.66 -4.54
CA ARG A 24 23.12 11.99 -4.37
C ARG A 24 23.37 10.96 -5.47
N ILE A 25 22.37 10.13 -5.80
CA ILE A 25 22.47 9.13 -6.87
C ILE A 25 22.67 9.83 -8.21
N HIS A 26 21.92 10.89 -8.49
CA HIS A 26 22.05 11.63 -9.75
C HIS A 26 23.41 12.29 -9.91
N ALA A 27 23.94 12.90 -8.84
CA ALA A 27 25.25 13.54 -8.86
C ALA A 27 26.39 12.55 -9.15
N ARG A 28 26.28 11.30 -8.69
CA ARG A 28 27.33 10.28 -8.89
C ARG A 28 27.14 9.44 -10.14
N PHE A 29 25.89 9.08 -10.48
CA PHE A 29 25.57 8.13 -11.54
C PHE A 29 24.49 8.67 -12.49
N PRO A 30 24.69 9.80 -13.18
CA PRO A 30 23.65 10.52 -13.92
C PRO A 30 22.99 9.69 -15.04
N GLU A 31 23.74 8.79 -15.67
CA GLU A 31 23.24 7.98 -16.80
C GLU A 31 22.71 6.59 -16.39
N ARG A 32 22.79 6.21 -15.11
CA ARG A 32 22.38 4.88 -14.66
C ARG A 32 20.89 4.82 -14.37
N GLY A 33 20.29 3.65 -14.61
CA GLY A 33 18.87 3.38 -14.40
C GLY A 33 18.38 3.60 -12.96
N LEU A 34 19.29 3.65 -11.99
CA LEU A 34 18.98 3.89 -10.58
C LEU A 34 18.32 5.25 -10.33
N ASN A 35 18.60 6.26 -11.17
CA ASN A 35 17.94 7.56 -11.11
C ASN A 35 16.42 7.46 -11.29
N ARG A 36 15.97 6.59 -12.19
CA ARG A 36 14.53 6.39 -12.44
C ARG A 36 13.86 5.77 -11.23
N VAL A 37 14.54 4.83 -10.57
CA VAL A 37 14.04 4.18 -9.35
C VAL A 37 13.93 5.20 -8.21
N ALA A 38 14.98 6.01 -8.01
CA ALA A 38 14.98 7.03 -6.96
C ALA A 38 13.91 8.11 -7.20
N ALA A 39 13.71 8.54 -8.44
CA ALA A 39 12.66 9.47 -8.81
C ALA A 39 11.25 8.88 -8.60
N GLU A 40 11.03 7.63 -8.98
CA GLU A 40 9.75 6.94 -8.73
C GLU A 40 9.48 6.81 -7.22
N LEU A 41 10.50 6.50 -6.40
CA LEU A 41 10.35 6.47 -4.95
C LEU A 41 10.02 7.86 -4.38
N ALA A 42 10.63 8.92 -4.92
CA ALA A 42 10.33 10.30 -4.53
C ALA A 42 8.87 10.64 -4.85
N GLN A 43 8.37 10.24 -6.01
CA GLN A 43 6.96 10.41 -6.37
C GLN A 43 6.02 9.62 -5.46
N ILE A 44 6.30 8.33 -5.20
CA ILE A 44 5.48 7.52 -4.31
C ILE A 44 5.47 8.10 -2.88
N SER A 45 6.62 8.52 -2.37
CA SER A 45 6.68 9.14 -1.03
C SER A 45 5.96 10.49 -0.95
N ALA A 46 5.99 11.29 -2.03
CA ALA A 46 5.19 12.51 -2.14
C ALA A 46 3.69 12.18 -2.17
N ASP A 47 3.29 11.16 -2.93
CA ASP A 47 1.90 10.70 -3.01
C ASP A 47 1.41 10.25 -1.62
N VAL A 48 2.20 9.46 -0.88
CA VAL A 48 1.85 9.03 0.48
C VAL A 48 1.73 10.23 1.44
N GLY A 49 2.66 11.19 1.39
CA GLY A 49 2.63 12.37 2.26
C GLY A 49 1.51 13.38 1.92
N SER A 50 1.20 13.55 0.63
CA SER A 50 0.22 14.53 0.14
C SER A 50 -1.21 13.97 0.00
N SER A 51 -1.35 12.65 -0.15
CA SER A 51 -2.65 11.99 -0.26
C SER A 51 -3.39 11.96 1.07
N GLY A 52 -2.70 11.98 2.21
CA GLY A 52 -3.33 11.93 3.54
C GLY A 52 -4.56 12.83 3.69
N PRO A 53 -4.49 14.16 3.40
CA PRO A 53 -5.64 15.05 3.49
C PRO A 53 -6.74 14.84 2.44
N GLY A 54 -6.40 14.37 1.23
CA GLY A 54 -7.32 14.16 0.11
C GLY A 54 -8.04 12.82 0.18
N LEU A 55 -7.27 11.75 0.41
CA LEU A 55 -7.73 10.41 0.70
C LEU A 55 -8.64 10.41 1.93
N ARG A 56 -8.19 10.99 3.04
CA ARG A 56 -9.03 11.08 4.26
C ARG A 56 -10.33 11.83 3.99
N ARG A 57 -10.32 12.90 3.20
CA ARG A 57 -11.56 13.60 2.81
C ARG A 57 -12.49 12.72 1.96
N ARG A 58 -11.97 11.99 0.97
CA ARG A 58 -12.75 11.07 0.14
C ARG A 58 -13.33 9.92 0.96
N LEU A 59 -12.55 9.34 1.87
CA LEU A 59 -13.01 8.29 2.78
C LEU A 59 -14.08 8.79 3.73
N LEU A 60 -13.88 9.96 4.35
CA LEU A 60 -14.89 10.59 5.19
C LEU A 60 -16.17 10.86 4.39
N ALA A 61 -16.07 11.46 3.20
CA ALA A 61 -17.23 11.71 2.34
C ALA A 61 -17.96 10.41 1.97
N THR A 62 -17.21 9.35 1.66
CA THR A 62 -17.77 8.02 1.35
C THR A 62 -18.43 7.40 2.58
N SER A 63 -17.82 7.51 3.77
CA SER A 63 -18.42 7.03 5.01
C SER A 63 -19.69 7.80 5.38
N TRP A 64 -19.71 9.13 5.17
CA TRP A 64 -20.91 9.94 5.37
C TRP A 64 -22.01 9.58 4.38
N PHE A 65 -21.66 9.43 3.10
CA PHE A 65 -22.58 8.96 2.07
C PHE A 65 -23.17 7.58 2.43
N ALA A 66 -22.33 6.62 2.83
CA ALA A 66 -22.75 5.30 3.27
C ALA A 66 -23.70 5.36 4.48
N ARG A 67 -23.43 6.24 5.45
CA ARG A 67 -24.31 6.45 6.62
C ARG A 67 -25.65 7.08 6.23
N ILE A 68 -25.65 8.07 5.34
CA ILE A 68 -26.88 8.73 4.87
C ILE A 68 -27.74 7.74 4.09
N VAL A 69 -27.15 7.03 3.11
CA VAL A 69 -27.87 6.02 2.33
C VAL A 69 -28.34 4.88 3.24
N GLY A 70 -27.54 4.46 4.20
CA GLY A 70 -27.93 3.45 5.19
C GLY A 70 -29.11 3.91 6.05
N ALA A 71 -29.11 5.16 6.51
CA ALA A 71 -30.24 5.74 7.24
C ALA A 71 -31.50 5.79 6.38
N ILE A 72 -31.40 6.15 5.10
CA ILE A 72 -32.53 6.14 4.16
C ILE A 72 -33.08 4.72 3.98
N VAL A 73 -32.22 3.72 3.77
CA VAL A 73 -32.62 2.31 3.64
C VAL A 73 -33.31 1.82 4.93
N MET A 74 -32.77 2.16 6.09
CA MET A 74 -33.37 1.83 7.39
C MET A 74 -34.75 2.47 7.56
N ILE A 75 -34.89 3.76 7.24
CA ILE A 75 -36.17 4.48 7.34
C ILE A 75 -37.18 3.89 6.35
N ALA A 76 -36.79 3.66 5.11
CA ALA A 76 -37.66 3.08 4.09
C ALA A 76 -38.15 1.68 4.50
N THR A 77 -37.25 0.84 5.01
CA THR A 77 -37.59 -0.50 5.53
C THR A 77 -38.53 -0.41 6.73
N ALA A 78 -38.28 0.50 7.67
CA ALA A 78 -39.15 0.70 8.82
C ALA A 78 -40.55 1.21 8.43
N VAL A 79 -40.63 2.16 7.49
CA VAL A 79 -41.91 2.66 6.96
C VAL A 79 -42.69 1.55 6.27
N LEU A 80 -42.02 0.77 5.39
CA LEU A 80 -42.64 -0.37 4.71
C LEU A 80 -43.19 -1.37 5.74
N LEU A 81 -42.40 -1.69 6.76
CA LEU A 81 -42.77 -2.63 7.82
C LEU A 81 -43.96 -2.12 8.66
N VAL A 82 -44.02 -0.82 8.97
CA VAL A 82 -45.17 -0.22 9.65
C VAL A 82 -46.43 -0.27 8.77
N VAL A 83 -46.30 0.00 7.47
CA VAL A 83 -47.42 -0.06 6.52
C VAL A 83 -47.95 -1.49 6.39
N THR A 84 -47.07 -2.49 6.21
CA THR A 84 -47.47 -3.89 6.08
C THR A 84 -48.10 -4.43 7.36
N ILE A 85 -47.58 -4.08 8.53
CA ILE A 85 -48.19 -4.46 9.82
C ILE A 85 -49.56 -3.79 10.00
N ARG A 86 -49.68 -2.49 9.69
CA ARG A 86 -50.97 -1.80 9.80
C ARG A 86 -52.02 -2.41 8.89
N ASP A 87 -51.65 -2.71 7.65
CA ASP A 87 -52.56 -3.32 6.69
C ASP A 87 -52.95 -4.74 7.15
N ALA A 88 -52.00 -5.54 7.63
CA ALA A 88 -52.27 -6.86 8.18
C ALA A 88 -53.16 -6.85 9.43
N ILE A 89 -53.15 -5.79 10.25
CA ILE A 89 -54.04 -5.64 11.41
C ILE A 89 -55.45 -5.21 10.96
N GLN A 90 -55.57 -4.35 9.94
CA GLN A 90 -56.84 -3.79 9.49
C GLN A 90 -57.60 -4.70 8.52
N HIS A 91 -56.87 -5.42 7.67
CA HIS A 91 -57.39 -6.27 6.59
C HIS A 91 -56.77 -7.66 6.61
N GLY A 92 -56.45 -8.17 7.81
CA GLY A 92 -55.69 -9.40 7.98
C GLY A 92 -56.30 -10.62 7.25
N PRO A 93 -55.46 -11.51 6.70
CA PRO A 93 -55.93 -12.68 5.96
C PRO A 93 -56.89 -13.57 6.77
N ASP A 94 -57.99 -13.99 6.12
CA ASP A 94 -59.04 -14.81 6.73
C ASP A 94 -58.57 -16.24 7.05
N GLN A 95 -57.53 -16.72 6.34
CA GLN A 95 -57.04 -18.08 6.44
C GLN A 95 -55.56 -18.13 6.87
N SER A 96 -55.23 -19.03 7.79
CA SER A 96 -53.88 -19.11 8.39
C SER A 96 -52.74 -19.34 7.39
N PHE A 97 -53.00 -19.95 6.22
CA PHE A 97 -51.96 -20.18 5.22
C PHE A 97 -51.60 -18.93 4.40
N GLU A 98 -52.48 -17.93 4.33
CA GLU A 98 -52.23 -16.66 3.62
C GLU A 98 -51.21 -15.78 4.35
N TRP A 99 -50.92 -16.09 5.62
CA TRP A 99 -49.86 -15.46 6.40
C TRP A 99 -48.46 -15.90 6.01
N VAL A 100 -48.31 -17.11 5.44
CA VAL A 100 -46.99 -17.67 5.10
C VAL A 100 -46.26 -16.79 4.06
N PRO A 101 -46.87 -16.37 2.94
CA PRO A 101 -46.23 -15.47 1.97
C PRO A 101 -45.88 -14.09 2.53
N LEU A 102 -46.71 -13.54 3.42
CA LEU A 102 -46.46 -12.25 4.08
C LEU A 102 -45.21 -12.31 4.97
N ILE A 103 -45.09 -13.38 5.77
CA ILE A 103 -43.94 -13.61 6.63
C ILE A 103 -42.68 -13.86 5.78
N GLU A 104 -42.79 -14.65 4.72
CA GLU A 104 -41.69 -14.92 3.80
C GLU A 104 -41.16 -13.62 3.16
N SER A 105 -42.06 -12.77 2.65
CA SER A 105 -41.69 -11.46 2.08
C SER A 105 -41.02 -10.58 3.11
N LEU A 106 -41.58 -10.49 4.33
CA LEU A 106 -41.01 -9.68 5.40
C LEU A 106 -39.60 -10.14 5.79
N ILE A 107 -39.39 -11.45 5.90
CA ILE A 107 -38.07 -12.02 6.19
C ILE A 107 -37.10 -11.67 5.06
N ASN A 108 -37.50 -11.87 3.81
CA ASN A 108 -36.66 -11.54 2.65
C ASN A 108 -36.25 -10.07 2.64
N ASP A 109 -37.20 -9.15 2.83
CA ASP A 109 -36.93 -7.71 2.85
C ASP A 109 -35.96 -7.32 3.97
N LEU A 110 -36.16 -7.88 5.18
CA LEU A 110 -35.25 -7.64 6.31
C LEU A 110 -33.85 -8.21 6.07
N VAL A 111 -33.75 -9.41 5.50
CA VAL A 111 -32.47 -10.03 5.15
C VAL A 111 -31.75 -9.21 4.09
N PHE A 112 -32.42 -8.81 3.01
CA PHE A 112 -31.81 -7.99 1.96
C PHE A 112 -31.40 -6.61 2.46
N ALA A 113 -32.23 -5.95 3.28
CA ALA A 113 -31.88 -4.68 3.91
C ALA A 113 -30.65 -4.83 4.81
N GLY A 114 -30.60 -5.89 5.64
CA GLY A 114 -29.45 -6.19 6.49
C GLY A 114 -28.17 -6.42 5.69
N ILE A 115 -28.23 -7.21 4.60
CA ILE A 115 -27.10 -7.44 3.69
C ILE A 115 -26.65 -6.13 3.04
N ALA A 116 -27.59 -5.33 2.52
CA ALA A 116 -27.28 -4.05 1.88
C ALA A 116 -26.57 -3.09 2.85
N LEU A 117 -27.05 -2.98 4.09
CA LEU A 117 -26.44 -2.16 5.13
C LEU A 117 -25.05 -2.65 5.51
N PHE A 118 -24.86 -3.96 5.66
CA PHE A 118 -23.55 -4.55 5.93
C PHE A 118 -22.54 -4.19 4.84
N PHE A 119 -22.89 -4.38 3.56
CA PHE A 119 -22.00 -4.03 2.44
C PHE A 119 -21.73 -2.53 2.35
N LEU A 120 -22.74 -1.70 2.60
CA LEU A 120 -22.62 -0.25 2.55
C LEU A 120 -21.70 0.27 3.65
N MET A 121 -21.81 -0.26 4.87
CA MET A 121 -20.93 0.10 5.98
C MET A 121 -19.49 -0.38 5.78
N ALA A 122 -19.28 -1.52 5.10
CA ALA A 122 -17.95 -2.04 4.79
C ALA A 122 -17.28 -1.36 3.57
N LEU A 123 -18.00 -0.57 2.79
CA LEU A 123 -17.50 0.02 1.54
C LEU A 123 -16.31 0.98 1.73
N PRO A 124 -16.29 1.90 2.72
CA PRO A 124 -15.17 2.82 2.91
C PRO A 124 -13.85 2.09 3.20
N GLU A 125 -13.89 1.07 4.07
CA GLU A 125 -12.73 0.24 4.42
C GLU A 125 -12.21 -0.51 3.19
N ARG A 126 -13.10 -1.06 2.35
CA ARG A 126 -12.72 -1.74 1.10
C ARG A 126 -12.04 -0.80 0.11
N ILE A 127 -12.47 0.45 0.03
CA ILE A 127 -11.85 1.46 -0.85
C ILE A 127 -10.47 1.83 -0.31
N GLN A 128 -10.37 2.15 0.98
CA GLN A 128 -9.09 2.47 1.62
C GLN A 128 -8.08 1.33 1.46
N ARG A 129 -8.48 0.08 1.74
CA ARG A 129 -7.64 -1.10 1.57
C ARG A 129 -7.10 -1.22 0.15
N ARG A 130 -7.95 -1.03 -0.87
CA ARG A 130 -7.53 -1.11 -2.28
C ARG A 130 -6.48 -0.05 -2.63
N GLU A 131 -6.67 1.19 -2.20
CA GLU A 131 -5.73 2.28 -2.50
C GLU A 131 -4.38 2.09 -1.78
N LEU A 132 -4.38 1.64 -0.51
CA LEU A 132 -3.16 1.33 0.23
C LEU A 132 -2.42 0.13 -0.38
N LEU A 133 -3.11 -0.97 -0.68
CA LEU A 133 -2.50 -2.14 -1.31
C LEU A 133 -1.92 -1.83 -2.69
N ALA A 134 -2.57 -0.96 -3.47
CA ALA A 134 -2.03 -0.51 -4.76
C ALA A 134 -0.69 0.22 -4.58
N THR A 135 -0.58 1.09 -3.57
CA THR A 135 0.67 1.79 -3.24
C THR A 135 1.75 0.82 -2.77
N LEU A 136 1.41 -0.12 -1.88
CA LEU A 136 2.32 -1.15 -1.39
C LEU A 136 2.81 -2.06 -2.52
N HIS A 137 1.95 -2.39 -3.50
CA HIS A 137 2.36 -3.13 -4.69
C HIS A 137 3.35 -2.36 -5.57
N ARG A 138 3.20 -1.04 -5.72
CA ARG A 138 4.19 -0.20 -6.41
C ARG A 138 5.54 -0.25 -5.68
N LEU A 139 5.55 -0.11 -4.35
CA LEU A 139 6.75 -0.19 -3.52
C LEU A 139 7.45 -1.56 -3.63
N ARG A 140 6.70 -2.66 -3.55
CA ARG A 140 7.21 -4.02 -3.73
C ARG A 140 7.83 -4.20 -5.12
N SER A 141 7.15 -3.72 -6.16
CA SER A 141 7.68 -3.73 -7.53
C SER A 141 8.99 -2.94 -7.62
N LEU A 142 9.06 -1.77 -6.97
CA LEU A 142 10.25 -0.94 -6.99
C LEU A 142 11.43 -1.60 -6.29
N ALA A 143 11.21 -2.29 -5.17
CA ALA A 143 12.25 -3.08 -4.49
C ALA A 143 12.80 -4.18 -5.40
N HIS A 144 11.93 -4.91 -6.10
CA HIS A 144 12.37 -5.90 -7.09
C HIS A 144 13.13 -5.25 -8.26
N ILE A 145 12.76 -4.04 -8.70
CA ILE A 145 13.52 -3.32 -9.73
C ILE A 145 14.92 -2.95 -9.22
N VAL A 146 15.07 -2.56 -7.94
CA VAL A 146 16.40 -2.34 -7.34
C VAL A 146 17.22 -3.62 -7.36
N ASP A 147 16.62 -4.76 -7.01
CA ASP A 147 17.27 -6.08 -7.08
C ASP A 147 17.71 -6.44 -8.51
N MET A 148 16.87 -6.16 -9.52
CA MET A 148 17.25 -6.33 -10.93
C MET A 148 18.44 -5.47 -11.34
N HIS A 149 18.55 -4.25 -10.80
CA HIS A 149 19.74 -3.42 -11.01
C HIS A 149 20.99 -4.03 -10.39
N GLN A 150 20.89 -4.94 -9.40
CA GLN A 150 22.03 -5.59 -8.74
C GLN A 150 22.54 -6.84 -9.44
N LEU A 151 21.75 -7.49 -10.30
CA LEU A 151 22.09 -8.81 -10.84
C LEU A 151 23.45 -8.86 -11.55
N THR A 152 23.83 -7.79 -12.22
CA THR A 152 25.11 -7.69 -12.94
C THR A 152 26.25 -7.11 -12.10
N LYS A 153 25.96 -6.66 -10.88
CA LYS A 153 26.89 -5.99 -9.95
C LYS A 153 27.42 -7.06 -9.01
N ASP A 154 28.44 -7.76 -9.50
CA ASP A 154 29.03 -8.93 -8.85
C ASP A 154 30.52 -8.66 -8.57
N PRO A 155 30.95 -8.69 -7.30
CA PRO A 155 32.33 -8.41 -6.91
C PRO A 155 33.34 -9.38 -7.54
N GLU A 156 32.95 -10.61 -7.86
CA GLU A 156 33.86 -11.60 -8.47
C GLU A 156 34.42 -11.12 -9.81
N ARG A 157 33.68 -10.27 -10.53
CA ARG A 157 34.07 -9.74 -11.85
C ARG A 157 35.24 -8.76 -11.80
N LEU A 158 35.51 -8.20 -10.62
CA LEU A 158 36.64 -7.30 -10.37
C LEU A 158 37.90 -8.06 -9.93
N ARG A 159 37.80 -9.36 -9.65
CA ARG A 159 38.97 -10.13 -9.23
C ARG A 159 39.99 -10.28 -10.38
N PRO A 160 41.30 -10.22 -10.10
CA PRO A 160 42.34 -10.38 -11.12
C PRO A 160 42.29 -11.73 -11.85
N ASP A 161 41.82 -12.78 -11.18
CA ASP A 161 41.72 -14.14 -11.69
C ASP A 161 40.37 -14.45 -12.37
N PHE A 162 39.52 -13.45 -12.57
CA PHE A 162 38.22 -13.64 -13.21
C PHE A 162 38.33 -13.96 -14.70
N VAL A 163 37.92 -15.17 -15.10
CA VAL A 163 37.91 -15.61 -16.50
C VAL A 163 36.63 -15.15 -17.19
N ARG A 164 36.71 -14.13 -18.04
CA ARG A 164 35.58 -13.61 -18.82
C ARG A 164 35.20 -14.55 -19.97
N THR A 165 33.90 -14.66 -20.23
CA THR A 165 33.35 -15.25 -21.45
C THR A 165 32.89 -14.16 -22.41
N THR A 166 32.61 -14.51 -23.67
CA THR A 166 32.06 -13.56 -24.67
C THR A 166 30.66 -13.03 -24.34
N LYS A 167 29.99 -13.59 -23.32
CA LYS A 167 28.66 -13.18 -22.85
C LYS A 167 28.66 -12.67 -21.40
N SER A 168 29.83 -12.53 -20.77
CA SER A 168 29.93 -11.98 -19.43
C SER A 168 29.44 -10.53 -19.42
N ALA A 169 28.44 -10.22 -18.57
CA ALA A 169 28.00 -8.85 -18.37
C ALA A 169 29.13 -7.95 -17.82
N GLU A 170 29.29 -6.76 -18.39
CA GLU A 170 30.25 -5.78 -17.89
C GLU A 170 29.52 -4.75 -17.02
N PRO A 171 29.87 -4.61 -15.73
CA PRO A 171 29.27 -3.60 -14.86
C PRO A 171 29.54 -2.18 -15.38
N GLY A 172 30.71 -2.00 -16.01
CA GLY A 172 31.23 -0.70 -16.42
C GLY A 172 31.42 0.23 -15.23
N LEU A 173 31.77 -0.32 -14.07
CA LEU A 173 32.01 0.37 -12.81
C LEU A 173 33.36 -0.11 -12.30
N ASP A 174 34.19 0.78 -11.79
CA ASP A 174 35.36 0.41 -10.99
C ASP A 174 34.94 -0.10 -9.59
N ARG A 175 35.92 -0.41 -8.74
CA ARG A 175 35.69 -0.92 -7.39
C ARG A 175 34.87 0.06 -6.53
N ASP A 176 35.30 1.31 -6.47
CA ASP A 176 34.70 2.33 -5.61
C ASP A 176 33.33 2.75 -6.13
N GLU A 177 33.18 2.86 -7.45
CA GLU A 177 31.91 3.07 -8.11
C GLU A 177 30.93 1.90 -7.84
N LEU A 178 31.39 0.65 -7.87
CA LEU A 178 30.57 -0.51 -7.55
C LEU A 178 30.14 -0.51 -6.08
N GLU A 179 31.04 -0.17 -5.17
CA GLU A 179 30.74 -0.02 -3.74
C GLU A 179 29.65 1.03 -3.51
N HIS A 180 29.83 2.23 -4.05
CA HIS A 180 28.85 3.31 -3.92
C HIS A 180 27.52 2.99 -4.62
N TYR A 181 27.55 2.30 -5.75
CA TYR A 181 26.34 1.87 -6.45
C TYR A 181 25.53 0.91 -5.57
N LEU A 182 26.20 -0.09 -5.00
CA LEU A 182 25.60 -1.08 -4.11
C LEU A 182 25.06 -0.41 -2.84
N ASP A 183 25.81 0.51 -2.23
CA ASP A 183 25.39 1.27 -1.05
C ASP A 183 24.10 2.06 -1.30
N TYR A 184 24.01 2.81 -2.41
CA TYR A 184 22.78 3.51 -2.79
C TYR A 184 21.59 2.58 -3.01
N CYS A 185 21.83 1.36 -3.48
CA CYS A 185 20.76 0.38 -3.65
C CYS A 185 20.26 -0.14 -2.30
N SER A 186 21.16 -0.30 -1.33
CA SER A 186 20.81 -0.60 0.07
C SER A 186 20.02 0.55 0.71
N GLU A 187 20.45 1.80 0.51
CA GLU A 187 19.73 2.99 0.99
C GLU A 187 18.32 3.10 0.38
N LEU A 188 18.18 2.83 -0.93
CA LEU A 188 16.88 2.80 -1.62
C LEU A 188 15.95 1.73 -1.03
N LEU A 189 16.45 0.51 -0.79
CA LEU A 189 15.66 -0.55 -0.17
C LEU A 189 15.21 -0.17 1.24
N SER A 190 16.09 0.44 2.04
CA SER A 190 15.74 0.94 3.38
C SER A 190 14.63 1.99 3.33
N LEU A 191 14.70 2.93 2.37
CA LEU A 191 13.68 3.95 2.20
C LEU A 191 12.37 3.39 1.65
N ILE A 192 12.41 2.39 0.76
CA ILE A 192 11.20 1.67 0.31
C ILE A 192 10.47 1.06 1.52
N GLY A 193 11.20 0.41 2.43
CA GLY A 193 10.64 -0.11 3.69
C GLY A 193 10.00 1.00 4.53
N LYS A 194 10.69 2.13 4.71
CA LYS A 194 10.15 3.28 5.49
C LYS A 194 8.91 3.92 4.85
N VAL A 195 8.86 4.01 3.51
CA VAL A 195 7.68 4.53 2.80
C VAL A 195 6.52 3.54 2.89
N ALA A 196 6.78 2.23 2.89
CA ALA A 196 5.75 1.22 3.17
C ALA A 196 5.20 1.36 4.60
N ALA A 197 6.07 1.56 5.59
CA ALA A 197 5.68 1.76 6.98
C ALA A 197 4.79 3.00 7.20
N LEU A 198 4.98 4.07 6.41
CA LEU A 198 4.08 5.23 6.45
C LEU A 198 2.62 4.88 6.14
N CYS A 199 2.37 3.82 5.35
CA CYS A 199 1.02 3.36 5.06
C CYS A 199 0.32 2.73 6.28
N ALA A 200 1.08 2.26 7.28
CA ALA A 200 0.53 1.71 8.52
C ALA A 200 -0.10 2.80 9.42
N GLU A 201 0.34 4.06 9.31
CA GLU A 201 -0.22 5.18 10.07
C GLU A 201 -1.67 5.50 9.68
N GLU A 202 -2.10 5.04 8.49
CA GLU A 202 -3.43 5.30 7.95
C GLU A 202 -4.39 4.11 8.05
N SER A 203 -3.93 2.94 8.51
CA SER A 203 -4.74 1.72 8.50
C SER A 203 -4.35 0.69 9.56
N GLU A 204 -5.37 0.13 10.21
CA GLU A 204 -5.27 -1.04 11.11
C GLU A 204 -5.64 -2.35 10.40
N ASP A 205 -5.76 -2.33 9.06
CA ASP A 205 -6.16 -3.49 8.28
C ASP A 205 -5.07 -4.56 8.28
N ALA A 206 -5.41 -5.76 8.76
CA ALA A 206 -4.45 -6.86 8.92
C ALA A 206 -3.75 -7.25 7.60
N VAL A 207 -4.43 -7.16 6.45
CA VAL A 207 -3.82 -7.50 5.14
C VAL A 207 -2.83 -6.42 4.71
N VAL A 208 -3.14 -5.15 4.99
CA VAL A 208 -2.23 -4.04 4.74
C VAL A 208 -0.98 -4.18 5.61
N LEU A 209 -1.14 -4.42 6.91
CA LEU A 209 -0.02 -4.58 7.86
C LEU A 209 0.86 -5.80 7.52
N ASP A 210 0.27 -6.93 7.13
CA ASP A 210 1.01 -8.10 6.66
C ASP A 210 1.80 -7.80 5.38
N THR A 211 1.20 -7.08 4.44
CA THR A 211 1.88 -6.66 3.20
C THR A 211 3.07 -5.74 3.49
N ILE A 212 2.92 -4.81 4.44
CA ILE A 212 4.02 -3.92 4.88
C ILE A 212 5.15 -4.77 5.48
N THR A 213 4.83 -5.67 6.41
CA THR A 213 5.80 -6.58 7.04
C THR A 213 6.55 -7.41 5.99
N GLY A 214 5.86 -7.89 4.96
CA GLY A 214 6.48 -8.60 3.83
C GLY A 214 7.46 -7.74 3.04
N ILE A 215 7.14 -6.47 2.79
CA ILE A 215 8.05 -5.53 2.11
C ILE A 215 9.27 -5.21 2.99
N GLU A 216 9.07 -4.96 4.28
CA GLU A 216 10.17 -4.69 5.22
C GLU A 216 11.14 -5.87 5.35
N THR A 217 10.60 -7.10 5.43
CA THR A 217 11.40 -8.33 5.46
C THR A 217 12.21 -8.48 4.17
N MET A 218 11.54 -8.38 3.02
CA MET A 218 12.18 -8.53 1.71
C MET A 218 13.27 -7.48 1.47
N THR A 219 13.01 -6.22 1.80
CA THR A 219 13.98 -5.13 1.62
C THR A 219 15.18 -5.29 2.55
N THR A 220 14.97 -5.75 3.79
CA THR A 220 16.05 -6.08 4.73
C THR A 220 16.92 -7.24 4.21
N ASP A 221 16.29 -8.32 3.73
CA ASP A 221 17.01 -9.49 3.19
C ASP A 221 17.84 -9.13 1.95
N MET A 222 17.27 -8.35 1.03
CA MET A 222 17.96 -7.85 -0.16
C MET A 222 19.13 -6.93 0.20
N ALA A 223 18.93 -6.01 1.15
CA ALA A 223 20.00 -5.14 1.64
C ALA A 223 21.14 -5.96 2.30
N GLY A 224 20.81 -7.02 3.04
CA GLY A 224 21.80 -7.95 3.60
C GLY A 224 22.66 -8.62 2.52
N LYS A 225 22.04 -9.08 1.42
CA LYS A 225 22.77 -9.64 0.27
C LYS A 225 23.68 -8.60 -0.41
N ILE A 226 23.25 -7.33 -0.46
CA ILE A 226 24.07 -6.25 -1.00
C ILE A 226 25.29 -5.99 -0.11
N TRP A 227 25.10 -5.94 1.22
CA TRP A 227 26.22 -5.82 2.17
C TRP A 227 27.21 -6.98 2.06
N GLN A 228 26.74 -8.19 1.78
CA GLN A 228 27.62 -9.32 1.48
C GLN A 228 28.43 -9.09 0.21
N LYS A 229 27.83 -8.57 -0.87
CA LYS A 229 28.55 -8.21 -2.09
C LYS A 229 29.62 -7.14 -1.85
N ILE A 230 29.28 -6.09 -1.09
CA ILE A 230 30.22 -5.03 -0.73
C ILE A 230 31.40 -5.61 0.05
N SER A 231 31.14 -6.50 1.03
CA SER A 231 32.18 -7.15 1.84
C SER A 231 33.11 -8.07 1.04
N LEU A 232 32.70 -8.51 -0.15
CA LEU A 232 33.48 -9.39 -1.03
C LEU A 232 34.23 -8.61 -2.12
N LEU A 233 34.13 -7.28 -2.16
CA LEU A 233 34.91 -6.48 -3.10
C LEU A 233 36.41 -6.70 -2.86
N PRO A 234 37.20 -6.98 -3.92
CA PRO A 234 38.64 -7.15 -3.79
C PRO A 234 39.30 -5.84 -3.35
N ASP A 235 40.44 -5.95 -2.66
CA ASP A 235 41.28 -4.79 -2.28
C ASP A 235 41.85 -4.05 -3.50
#